data_AF-A0A699SA21-F1
#
_entry.id   AF-A0A699SA21-F1
#
_cell.length_a   1.000
_cell.length_b   1.000
_cell.length_c   1.000
_cell.angle_alpha   90.00
_cell.angle_beta   90.00
_cell.angle_gamma   90.00
#
_symmetry.space_group_name_H-M   'P 1'
#
loop_
_entity.id
_entity.type
_entity.pdbx_description
1 polymer ?
#
loop_
_entity_poly.entity_id
_entity_poly.type
_entity_poly.pdbx_seq_one_letter_code
_entity_poly.pdbx_strand_id
1 'polypeptide(L)'
;MIEGEWVDDPSKVKDEFRDYFASRFWDPGIRHGVINFNFPNRINIDQTGELDAPISRDEIRRAVWDCGENKSPGPDGFTFEFFRRFWNIAGPDLCLDVEWFFHHTSFPVVCNSSFIALIPKTLNPKSV
;
A
#
# COMPACT_ATOMS: atom_id res chain seq x y z
N MET A 1 -18.38 1.00 16.39
CA MET A 1 -19.21 0.06 17.18
C MET A 1 -18.65 -1.33 16.97
N ILE A 2 -18.37 -2.05 18.04
CA ILE A 2 -18.02 -3.48 18.02
C ILE A 2 -19.25 -4.19 18.55
N GLU A 3 -19.82 -5.12 17.78
CA GLU A 3 -21.05 -5.85 18.15
C GLU A 3 -22.25 -4.95 18.54
N GLY A 4 -22.31 -3.72 18.00
CA GLY A 4 -23.37 -2.76 18.31
C GLY A 4 -23.10 -1.86 19.52
N GLU A 5 -21.99 -2.05 20.24
CA GLU A 5 -21.58 -1.17 21.33
C GLU A 5 -20.52 -0.15 20.91
N TRP A 6 -20.61 1.05 21.47
CA TRP A 6 -19.58 2.07 21.29
C TRP A 6 -18.34 1.67 22.09
N VAL A 7 -17.19 1.63 21.40
CA VAL A 7 -15.89 1.32 21.98
C VAL A 7 -14.91 2.42 21.61
N ASP A 8 -14.27 2.99 22.61
CA ASP A 8 -13.28 4.06 22.51
C ASP A 8 -11.91 3.67 23.06
N ASP A 9 -11.78 2.47 23.67
CA ASP A 9 -10.49 1.90 24.09
C ASP A 9 -9.56 1.70 22.88
N PRO A 10 -8.37 2.33 22.84
CA PRO A 10 -7.48 2.28 21.68
C PRO A 10 -7.03 0.87 21.29
N SER A 11 -6.81 -0.02 22.26
CA SER A 11 -6.36 -1.39 22.00
C SER A 11 -7.47 -2.19 21.32
N LYS A 12 -8.69 -2.14 21.87
CA LYS A 12 -9.87 -2.80 21.28
C LYS A 12 -10.19 -2.26 19.89
N VAL A 13 -10.10 -0.95 19.69
CA VAL A 13 -10.32 -0.33 18.36
C VAL A 13 -9.27 -0.83 17.35
N LYS A 14 -8.00 -0.92 17.77
CA LYS A 14 -6.92 -1.43 16.91
C LYS A 14 -7.12 -2.91 16.56
N ASP A 15 -7.48 -3.72 17.55
CA ASP A 15 -7.72 -5.15 17.37
C ASP A 15 -8.88 -5.40 16.42
N GLU A 16 -10.01 -4.73 16.62
CA GLU A 16 -11.16 -4.82 15.72
C GLU A 16 -10.80 -4.42 14.29
N PHE A 17 -10.09 -3.30 14.12
CA PHE A 17 -9.69 -2.83 12.79
C PHE A 17 -8.77 -3.84 12.10
N ARG A 18 -7.79 -4.38 12.83
CA ARG A 18 -6.90 -5.42 12.33
C ARG A 18 -7.71 -6.64 11.92
N ASP A 19 -8.56 -7.16 12.78
CA ASP A 19 -9.28 -8.42 12.56
C ASP A 19 -10.31 -8.30 11.43
N TYR A 20 -10.96 -7.13 11.32
CA TYR A 20 -11.84 -6.80 10.21
C TYR A 20 -11.10 -6.87 8.86
N PHE A 21 -9.97 -6.19 8.73
CA PHE A 21 -9.24 -6.17 7.46
C PHE A 21 -8.47 -7.46 7.20
N ALA A 22 -7.92 -8.09 8.24
CA ALA A 22 -7.30 -9.40 8.14
C ALA A 22 -8.31 -10.41 7.61
N SER A 23 -9.50 -10.54 8.21
CA SER A 23 -10.53 -11.46 7.71
C SER A 23 -11.03 -11.13 6.30
N ARG A 24 -11.10 -9.84 5.95
CA ARG A 24 -11.60 -9.40 4.63
C ARG A 24 -10.60 -9.61 3.50
N PHE A 25 -9.32 -9.42 3.77
CA PHE A 25 -8.24 -9.55 2.79
C PHE A 25 -7.43 -10.85 2.94
N TRP A 26 -7.81 -11.72 3.87
CA TRP A 26 -7.27 -13.06 3.98
C TRP A 26 -7.65 -13.86 2.73
N ASP A 27 -6.65 -14.44 2.08
CA ASP A 27 -6.87 -15.41 1.03
C ASP A 27 -7.09 -16.79 1.66
N PRO A 28 -8.30 -17.38 1.59
CA PRO A 28 -8.56 -18.72 2.09
C PRO A 28 -7.87 -19.83 1.28
N GLY A 29 -7.14 -19.50 0.21
CA GLY A 29 -6.33 -20.42 -0.60
C GLY A 29 -7.14 -21.39 -1.46
N ILE A 30 -8.48 -21.31 -1.39
CA ILE A 30 -9.38 -22.26 -2.04
C ILE A 30 -10.52 -21.47 -2.69
N ARG A 31 -10.54 -21.54 -4.03
CA ARG A 31 -11.47 -20.92 -5.01
C ARG A 31 -10.96 -19.62 -5.63
N HIS A 32 -9.97 -19.74 -6.52
CA HIS A 32 -10.02 -18.93 -7.73
C HIS A 32 -11.28 -19.37 -8.48
N GLY A 33 -12.32 -18.54 -8.50
CA GLY A 33 -13.45 -18.78 -9.39
C GLY A 33 -12.89 -18.98 -10.80
N VAL A 34 -13.32 -20.03 -11.51
CA VAL A 34 -12.91 -20.20 -12.90
C VAL A 34 -13.57 -19.08 -13.69
N ILE A 35 -12.78 -18.08 -14.06
CA ILE A 35 -13.24 -16.98 -14.91
C ILE A 35 -13.33 -17.55 -16.33
N ASN A 36 -14.46 -18.20 -16.64
CA ASN A 36 -14.76 -18.70 -17.98
C ASN A 36 -15.34 -17.58 -18.85
N PHE A 37 -14.57 -16.51 -19.03
CA PHE A 37 -14.90 -15.40 -19.91
C PHE A 37 -13.97 -15.38 -21.11
N ASN A 38 -14.54 -15.08 -22.28
CA ASN A 38 -13.73 -14.70 -23.41
C ASN A 38 -13.32 -13.24 -23.25
N PHE A 39 -12.01 -12.97 -23.22
CA PHE A 39 -11.47 -11.61 -23.19
C PHE A 39 -11.20 -11.14 -24.62
N PRO A 40 -12.09 -10.34 -25.23
CA PRO A 40 -11.96 -9.92 -26.62
C PRO A 40 -10.78 -8.96 -26.82
N ASN A 41 -10.46 -8.17 -25.79
CA ASN A 41 -9.31 -7.28 -25.79
C ASN A 41 -8.16 -7.99 -25.11
N ARG A 42 -7.13 -8.29 -25.88
CA ARG A 42 -5.87 -8.87 -25.38
C ARG A 42 -4.76 -7.88 -25.64
N ILE A 43 -3.86 -7.79 -24.67
CA ILE A 43 -2.60 -7.08 -24.87
C ILE A 43 -1.81 -7.77 -25.99
N ASN A 44 -1.08 -6.97 -26.77
CA ASN A 44 -0.20 -7.51 -27.80
C ASN A 44 1.09 -8.10 -27.17
N ILE A 45 1.95 -8.68 -28.01
CA ILE A 45 3.19 -9.31 -27.54
C ILE A 45 4.14 -8.30 -26.89
N ASP A 46 4.20 -7.08 -27.41
CA ASP A 46 5.07 -6.02 -26.90
C ASP A 46 4.61 -5.57 -25.51
N GLN A 47 3.30 -5.35 -25.34
CA GLN A 47 2.69 -5.01 -24.06
C GLN A 47 2.85 -6.13 -23.02
N THR A 48 2.77 -7.38 -23.45
CA THR A 48 3.08 -8.52 -22.56
C THR A 48 4.53 -8.45 -22.09
N GLY A 49 5.45 -8.22 -23.03
CA GLY A 49 6.87 -8.06 -22.71
C GLY A 49 7.16 -6.89 -21.78
N GLU A 50 6.44 -5.78 -21.92
CA GLU A 50 6.54 -4.62 -21.03
C GLU A 50 6.03 -4.94 -19.61
N LEU A 51 4.91 -5.65 -19.49
CA LEU A 51 4.34 -6.00 -18.18
C LEU A 51 5.14 -7.06 -17.43
N ASP A 52 5.82 -7.95 -18.15
CA ASP A 52 6.69 -8.98 -17.58
C ASP A 52 8.14 -8.50 -17.38
N ALA A 53 8.47 -7.27 -17.78
CA ALA A 53 9.81 -6.71 -17.64
C ALA A 53 10.19 -6.53 -16.16
N PRO A 54 11.48 -6.67 -15.81
CA PRO A 54 11.96 -6.32 -14.48
C PRO A 54 11.69 -4.84 -14.16
N ILE A 55 11.34 -4.56 -12.90
CA ILE A 55 11.13 -3.19 -12.42
C ILE A 55 12.39 -2.34 -12.66
N SER A 56 12.21 -1.15 -13.23
CA SER A 56 13.29 -0.20 -13.51
C SER A 56 13.38 0.88 -12.43
N ARG A 57 14.60 1.42 -12.22
CA ARG A 57 14.82 2.55 -11.30
C ARG A 57 14.05 3.80 -11.71
N ASP A 58 13.80 3.98 -13.00
CA ASP A 58 13.00 5.08 -13.51
C ASP A 58 11.51 4.91 -13.18
N GLU A 59 10.98 3.68 -13.17
CA GLU A 59 9.63 3.42 -12.66
C GLU A 59 9.53 3.71 -11.16
N ILE A 60 10.51 3.27 -10.37
CA ILE A 60 10.56 3.53 -8.93
C ILE A 60 10.59 5.03 -8.66
N ARG A 61 11.47 5.76 -9.36
CA ARG A 61 11.57 7.21 -9.24
C ARG A 61 10.26 7.90 -9.64
N ARG A 62 9.65 7.51 -10.76
CA ARG A 62 8.37 8.08 -11.20
C ARG A 62 7.28 7.84 -10.17
N ALA A 63 7.16 6.62 -9.63
CA ALA A 63 6.18 6.31 -8.59
C ALA A 63 6.33 7.20 -7.35
N VAL A 64 7.56 7.51 -6.94
CA VAL A 64 7.83 8.44 -5.82
C VAL A 64 7.41 9.89 -6.15
N TRP A 65 7.56 10.32 -7.40
CA TRP A 65 7.15 11.66 -7.86
C TRP A 65 5.65 11.80 -8.10
N ASP A 66 5.00 10.74 -8.55
CA ASP A 66 3.55 10.68 -8.75
C ASP A 66 2.79 10.66 -7.42
N CYS A 67 3.48 10.30 -6.33
CA CYS A 67 2.96 10.44 -4.97
C CYS A 67 2.94 11.91 -4.53
N GLY A 68 1.85 12.31 -3.88
CA GLY A 68 1.74 13.67 -3.32
C GLY A 68 2.77 13.91 -2.20
N GLU A 69 3.32 15.13 -2.15
CA GLU A 69 4.33 15.53 -1.15
C GLU A 69 3.75 15.58 0.27
N ASN A 70 2.56 16.16 0.42
CA ASN A 70 1.88 16.40 1.70
C ASN A 70 0.95 15.25 2.12
N LYS A 71 1.38 13.99 1.92
CA LYS A 71 0.67 12.82 2.43
C LYS A 71 0.98 12.63 3.92
N SER A 72 0.06 11.97 4.63
CA SER A 72 0.30 11.61 6.04
C SER A 72 1.57 10.76 6.14
N PRO A 73 2.50 11.09 7.05
CA PRO A 73 3.72 10.32 7.23
C PRO A 73 3.42 8.95 7.86
N GLY A 74 4.36 8.01 7.65
CA GLY A 74 4.38 6.76 8.38
C GLY A 74 4.83 6.95 9.84
N PRO A 75 4.98 5.85 10.59
CA PRO A 75 5.56 5.86 11.95
C PRO A 75 6.99 6.41 12.05
N ASP A 76 7.70 6.51 10.93
CA ASP A 76 9.03 7.10 10.82
C ASP A 76 9.02 8.63 10.69
N GLY A 77 7.84 9.24 10.45
CA GLY A 77 7.69 10.68 10.28
C GLY A 77 8.09 11.21 8.90
N PHE A 78 8.47 10.36 7.94
CA PHE A 78 8.87 10.80 6.61
C PHE A 78 7.70 10.74 5.62
N THR A 79 7.70 11.68 4.69
CA THR A 79 6.76 11.74 3.55
C THR A 79 7.51 11.53 2.24
N PHE A 80 6.78 11.45 1.13
CA PHE A 80 7.41 11.42 -0.21
C PHE A 80 8.24 12.68 -0.51
N GLU A 81 7.97 13.82 0.15
CA GLU A 81 8.79 15.03 0.03
C GLU A 81 10.25 14.76 0.46
N PHE A 82 10.46 13.99 1.54
CA PHE A 82 11.79 13.61 2.00
C PHE A 82 12.55 12.84 0.92
N PHE A 83 11.95 11.79 0.37
CA PHE A 83 12.57 10.98 -0.68
C PHE A 83 12.84 11.79 -1.95
N ARG A 84 11.94 12.71 -2.31
CA ARG A 84 12.14 13.60 -3.46
C ARG A 84 13.30 14.57 -3.23
N ARG A 85 13.37 15.17 -2.04
CA ARG A 85 14.41 16.15 -1.67
C ARG A 85 15.79 15.51 -1.53
N PHE A 86 15.86 14.31 -0.98
CA PHE A 86 17.11 13.59 -0.70
C PHE A 86 17.33 12.39 -1.62
N TRP A 87 16.73 12.39 -2.82
CA TRP A 87 16.80 11.27 -3.76
C TRP A 87 18.23 10.84 -4.08
N ASN A 88 19.15 11.80 -4.22
CA ASN A 88 20.55 11.50 -4.54
C ASN A 88 21.26 10.72 -3.43
N ILE A 89 20.69 10.70 -2.22
CA ILE A 89 21.22 10.00 -1.04
C ILE A 89 20.40 8.72 -0.81
N ALA A 90 19.09 8.84 -0.63
CA ALA A 90 18.21 7.72 -0.24
C ALA A 90 17.65 6.92 -1.42
N GLY A 91 17.64 7.48 -2.63
CA GLY A 91 17.08 6.83 -3.82
C GLY A 91 17.80 5.55 -4.23
N PRO A 92 19.15 5.47 -4.21
CA PRO A 92 19.86 4.23 -4.50
C PRO A 92 19.45 3.06 -3.59
N ASP A 93 19.36 3.30 -2.27
CA ASP A 93 18.97 2.27 -1.31
C ASP A 93 17.50 1.86 -1.48
N LEU A 94 16.61 2.85 -1.66
CA LEU A 94 15.20 2.59 -1.94
C LEU A 94 15.01 1.73 -3.21
N CYS A 95 15.78 2.00 -4.27
CA CYS A 95 15.74 1.19 -5.48
C CYS A 95 16.19 -0.26 -5.22
N LEU A 96 17.25 -0.45 -4.44
CA LEU A 96 17.73 -1.80 -4.08
C LEU A 96 16.68 -2.57 -3.28
N ASP A 97 16.00 -1.93 -2.33
CA ASP A 97 14.96 -2.56 -1.53
C ASP A 97 13.74 -2.98 -2.38
N VAL A 98 13.33 -2.12 -3.32
CA VAL A 98 12.22 -2.44 -4.24
C VAL A 98 12.60 -3.53 -5.22
N GLU A 99 13.79 -3.45 -5.84
CA GLU A 99 14.33 -4.50 -6.72
C GLU A 99 14.39 -5.84 -5.96
N TRP A 100 14.86 -5.84 -4.71
CA TRP A 100 14.91 -7.03 -3.85
C TRP A 100 13.53 -7.64 -3.63
N PHE A 101 12.51 -6.82 -3.37
CA PHE A 101 11.14 -7.29 -3.19
C PHE A 101 10.60 -7.98 -4.43
N PHE A 102 10.78 -7.41 -5.62
CA PHE A 102 10.31 -8.03 -6.86
C PHE A 102 11.01 -9.36 -7.16
N HIS A 103 12.25 -9.54 -6.69
CA HIS A 103 12.98 -10.81 -6.84
C HIS A 103 12.65 -11.86 -5.78
N HIS A 104 12.42 -11.46 -4.53
CA HIS A 104 12.31 -12.38 -3.39
C HIS A 104 10.92 -12.43 -2.76
N THR A 105 9.97 -11.62 -3.24
CA THR A 105 8.60 -11.51 -2.71
C THR A 105 8.55 -11.21 -1.21
N SER A 106 9.57 -10.52 -0.68
CA SER A 106 9.71 -10.24 0.75
C SER A 106 10.13 -8.80 1.00
N PHE A 107 9.57 -8.21 2.05
CA PHE A 107 9.87 -6.86 2.54
C PHE A 107 10.08 -6.93 4.06
N PRO A 108 10.94 -6.09 4.66
CA PRO A 108 11.02 -6.01 6.11
C PRO A 108 9.66 -5.73 6.75
N VAL A 109 9.32 -6.46 7.82
CA VAL A 109 8.01 -6.35 8.51
C VAL A 109 7.71 -4.91 8.95
N VAL A 110 8.74 -4.13 9.27
CA VAL A 110 8.63 -2.73 9.70
C VAL A 110 7.98 -1.85 8.64
N CYS A 111 8.16 -2.15 7.35
CA CYS A 111 7.59 -1.37 6.25
C CYS A 111 6.06 -1.49 6.16
N ASN A 112 5.46 -2.48 6.83
CA ASN A 112 4.00 -2.62 6.96
C ASN A 112 3.45 -1.89 8.20
N SER A 113 4.29 -1.17 8.96
CA SER A 113 3.85 -0.39 10.12
C SER A 113 3.09 0.86 9.68
N SER A 114 1.92 1.09 10.26
CA SER A 114 1.06 2.22 9.92
C SER A 114 0.30 2.74 11.15
N PHE A 115 -0.18 3.99 11.05
CA PHE A 115 -1.10 4.56 12.03
C PHE A 115 -2.54 4.46 11.55
N ILE A 116 -3.45 4.21 12.49
CA ILE A 116 -4.89 4.27 12.23
C ILE A 116 -5.40 5.65 12.68
N ALA A 117 -5.98 6.39 11.75
CA ALA A 117 -6.66 7.65 12.04
C ALA A 117 -8.15 7.52 11.69
N LEU A 118 -9.03 7.73 12.67
CA LEU A 118 -10.47 7.73 12.46
C LEU A 118 -10.91 9.13 12.04
N ILE A 119 -11.35 9.28 10.78
CA ILE A 119 -11.85 10.55 10.25
C ILE A 119 -13.38 10.50 10.20
N PRO A 120 -14.08 11.34 10.98
CA PRO A 120 -15.55 11.38 10.96
C PRO A 120 -16.06 11.80 9.57
N LYS A 121 -16.89 10.96 8.94
CA LYS A 121 -17.59 11.30 7.70
C LYS A 121 -18.80 12.18 8.00
N THR A 122 -18.55 13.43 8.39
CA THR A 122 -19.59 14.44 8.65
C THR A 122 -19.55 15.53 7.58
N LEU A 123 -20.71 16.08 7.21
CA LEU A 123 -20.85 17.12 6.18
C LEU A 123 -20.11 18.42 6.54
N ASN A 124 -20.00 18.72 7.83
CA ASN A 124 -19.33 19.91 8.35
C ASN A 124 -18.59 19.53 9.65
N PRO A 125 -17.35 19.02 9.55
CA PRO A 125 -16.56 18.68 10.73
C PRO A 125 -16.29 19.96 11.54
N LYS A 126 -16.85 20.03 12.74
CA LYS A 126 -16.59 21.12 13.69
C LYS A 126 -15.54 20.61 14.69
N SER A 127 -14.27 20.87 14.35
CA SER A 127 -13.04 20.54 15.09
C SER A 127 -12.82 19.06 15.44
N VAL A 128 -11.54 18.68 15.46
CA VAL A 128 -11.02 17.42 16.00
C VAL A 128 -10.79 17.60 17.49
#